data_AF-A0A7Y1VMA8-F1
#
_entry.id   AF-A0A7Y1VMA8-F1
#
_cell.length_a   1.000
_cell.length_b   1.000
_cell.length_c   1.000
_cell.angle_alpha   90.00
_cell.angle_beta   90.00
_cell.angle_gamma   90.00
#
_symmetry.space_group_name_H-M   'P 1'
#
loop_
_entity.id
_entity.type
_entity.pdbx_description
1 polymer ?
#
loop_
_entity_poly.entity_id
_entity_poly.type
_entity_poly.pdbx_seq_one_letter_code
_entity_poly.pdbx_strand_id
1 'polypeptide(L)'
;NLHRVWDGDMINSYGMSFSELADRLSRLSRQEVKELQAGSVVDWLEESHEIAGRIYGSVNTGEKLMFRYSYLWWPTVEDRLQKGGVRLAKVLNELFN
;
A
#
# COMPACT_ATOMS: atom_id res chain seq x y z
N ASN A 1 8.10 16.95 1.80
CA ASN A 1 6.74 16.67 2.34
C ASN A 1 6.63 15.16 2.43
N LEU A 2 6.28 14.62 3.60
CA LEU A 2 6.17 13.16 3.84
C LEU A 2 5.16 12.51 2.89
N HIS A 3 4.05 13.18 2.60
CA HIS A 3 3.02 12.66 1.71
C HIS A 3 3.55 12.32 0.31
N ARG A 4 4.35 13.23 -0.28
CA ARG A 4 4.99 13.00 -1.59
C ARG A 4 5.91 11.76 -1.60
N VAL A 5 6.58 11.51 -0.48
CA VAL A 5 7.46 10.34 -0.36
C VAL A 5 6.65 9.07 -0.50
N TRP A 6 5.47 9.04 0.12
CA TRP A 6 4.54 7.90 0.08
C TRP A 6 3.79 7.75 -1.24
N ASP A 7 3.33 8.86 -1.83
CA ASP A 7 2.57 8.83 -3.08
C ASP A 7 3.41 8.46 -4.30
N GLY A 8 4.71 8.77 -4.29
CA GLY A 8 5.52 8.66 -5.49
C GLY A 8 7.01 8.37 -5.25
N ASP A 9 7.69 9.11 -4.37
CA ASP A 9 9.16 9.02 -4.35
C ASP A 9 9.66 7.62 -3.99
N MET A 10 8.98 6.92 -3.06
CA MET A 10 9.32 5.52 -2.74
C MET A 10 9.15 4.60 -3.94
N ILE A 11 7.99 4.66 -4.62
CA ILE A 11 7.67 3.79 -5.77
C ILE A 11 8.63 4.07 -6.94
N ASN A 12 8.81 5.35 -7.27
CA ASN A 12 9.64 5.79 -8.38
C ASN A 12 11.13 5.49 -8.15
N SER A 13 11.59 5.47 -6.89
CA SER A 13 13.00 5.17 -6.57
C SER A 13 13.46 3.77 -6.99
N TYR A 14 12.53 2.83 -7.14
CA TYR A 14 12.84 1.48 -7.63
C TYR A 14 12.98 1.40 -9.16
N GLY A 15 12.49 2.41 -9.90
CA GLY A 15 12.61 2.47 -11.36
C GLY A 15 11.84 1.40 -12.13
N MET A 16 10.88 0.72 -11.49
CA MET A 16 10.05 -0.31 -12.13
C MET A 16 8.88 0.33 -12.89
N SER A 17 8.54 -0.24 -14.04
CA SER A 17 7.25 0.00 -14.70
C SER A 17 6.09 -0.54 -13.86
N PHE A 18 4.87 -0.10 -14.15
CA PHE A 18 3.68 -0.58 -13.45
C PHE A 18 3.49 -2.10 -13.60
N SER A 19 3.84 -2.67 -14.75
CA SER A 19 3.77 -4.12 -15.00
C SER A 19 4.81 -4.88 -14.20
N GLU A 20 6.06 -4.40 -14.15
CA GLU A 20 7.12 -5.04 -13.36
C GLU A 20 6.81 -4.97 -11.86
N LEU A 21 6.26 -3.84 -11.40
CA LEU A 21 5.81 -3.71 -10.02
C LEU A 21 4.67 -4.69 -9.72
N ALA A 22 3.69 -4.82 -10.61
CA ALA A 22 2.58 -5.77 -10.45
C ALA A 22 3.06 -7.23 -10.44
N ASP A 23 4.00 -7.59 -11.33
CA ASP A 23 4.57 -8.95 -11.41
C ASP A 23 5.43 -9.30 -10.19
N ARG A 24 6.02 -8.28 -9.54
CA ARG A 24 6.78 -8.45 -8.31
C ARG A 24 5.91 -8.72 -7.09
N LEU A 25 4.67 -8.20 -7.06
CA LEU A 25 3.75 -8.44 -5.95
C LEU A 25 3.43 -9.93 -5.85
N SER A 26 3.33 -10.44 -4.61
CA SER A 26 3.17 -11.87 -4.36
C SER A 26 1.84 -12.40 -4.90
N ARG A 27 1.88 -13.54 -5.58
CA ARG A 27 0.65 -14.23 -6.02
C ARG A 27 -0.11 -14.75 -4.80
N LEU A 28 -1.34 -14.27 -4.66
CA LEU A 28 -2.24 -14.69 -3.60
C LEU A 28 -3.01 -15.96 -3.97
N SER A 29 -3.18 -16.84 -3.00
CA SER A 29 -4.15 -17.92 -3.05
C SER A 29 -5.59 -17.38 -3.00
N ARG A 30 -6.56 -18.22 -3.37
CA ARG A 30 -7.99 -17.85 -3.26
C ARG A 30 -8.41 -17.54 -1.83
N GLN A 31 -7.77 -18.18 -0.85
CA GLN A 31 -8.07 -17.97 0.57
C GLN A 31 -7.56 -16.59 1.01
N GLU A 32 -6.32 -16.25 0.69
CA GLU A 32 -5.74 -14.93 0.98
C GLU A 32 -6.53 -13.81 0.30
N VAL A 33 -6.95 -14.00 -0.96
CA VAL A 33 -7.81 -13.02 -1.64
C VAL A 33 -9.11 -12.78 -0.86
N LYS A 34 -9.79 -13.84 -0.42
CA LYS A 34 -11.03 -13.70 0.38
C LYS A 34 -10.78 -12.97 1.71
N GLU A 35 -9.65 -13.24 2.35
CA GLU A 35 -9.27 -12.58 3.60
C GLU A 35 -9.01 -11.09 3.40
N LEU A 36 -8.25 -10.71 2.36
CA LEU A 36 -7.98 -9.31 2.05
C LEU A 36 -9.24 -8.54 1.60
N GLN A 37 -10.20 -9.25 1.01
CA GLN A 37 -11.51 -8.75 0.62
C GLN A 37 -12.50 -8.64 1.79
N ALA A 38 -12.21 -9.23 2.94
CA ALA A 38 -13.08 -9.14 4.11
C ALA A 38 -13.18 -7.71 4.64
N GLY A 39 -14.26 -7.42 5.36
CA GLY A 39 -14.56 -6.09 5.89
C GLY A 39 -15.25 -5.15 4.89
N SER A 40 -15.63 -4.01 5.43
CA SER A 40 -16.27 -2.88 4.75
C SER A 40 -15.23 -1.86 4.31
N VAL A 41 -15.65 -0.90 3.47
CA VAL A 41 -14.82 0.25 3.10
C VAL A 41 -14.37 1.05 4.33
N VAL A 42 -15.21 1.13 5.37
CA VAL A 42 -14.88 1.81 6.63
C VAL A 42 -13.75 1.08 7.37
N ASP A 43 -13.77 -0.26 7.40
CA ASP A 43 -12.69 -1.05 8.01
C ASP A 43 -11.36 -0.84 7.27
N TRP A 44 -11.40 -0.75 5.93
CA TRP A 44 -10.21 -0.51 5.10
C TRP A 44 -9.66 0.91 5.25
N LEU A 45 -10.55 1.88 5.47
CA LEU A 45 -10.19 3.26 5.79
C LEU A 45 -9.48 3.32 7.15
N GLU A 46 -10.04 2.68 8.17
CA GLU A 46 -9.45 2.64 9.51
C GLU A 46 -8.06 2.00 9.49
N GLU A 47 -7.89 0.89 8.77
CA GLU A 47 -6.57 0.27 8.56
C GLU A 47 -5.56 1.27 7.94
N SER A 48 -6.01 2.10 7.00
CA SER A 48 -5.15 3.13 6.39
C SER A 48 -4.84 4.26 7.38
N HIS A 49 -5.80 4.63 8.23
CA HIS A 49 -5.64 5.63 9.27
C HIS A 49 -4.61 5.19 10.32
N GLU A 50 -4.68 3.95 10.81
CA GLU A 50 -3.71 3.39 11.75
C GLU A 50 -2.29 3.35 11.17
N ILE A 51 -2.17 2.94 9.90
CA ILE A 51 -0.88 2.95 9.18
C ILE A 51 -0.34 4.37 9.07
N ALA A 52 -1.18 5.34 8.70
CA ALA A 52 -0.78 6.75 8.65
C ALA A 52 -0.28 7.24 10.02
N GLY A 53 -0.96 6.88 11.12
CA GLY A 53 -0.52 7.20 12.47
C GLY A 53 0.90 6.72 12.77
N ARG A 54 1.22 5.47 12.40
CA ARG A 54 2.58 4.91 12.55
C ARG A 54 3.61 5.63 11.66
N ILE A 55 3.23 5.96 10.43
CA ILE A 55 4.09 6.66 9.46
C ILE A 55 4.48 8.04 9.98
N TYR A 56 3.49 8.85 10.38
CA TYR A 56 3.75 10.19 10.91
C TYR A 56 4.48 10.16 12.24
N GLY A 57 4.21 9.17 13.09
CA GLY A 57 4.94 8.97 14.35
C GLY A 57 6.37 8.46 14.18
N SER A 58 6.76 8.01 12.98
CA SER A 58 8.10 7.46 12.71
C SER A 58 9.15 8.50 12.31
N VAL A 59 8.76 9.76 12.14
CA VAL A 59 9.62 10.82 11.61
C VAL A 59 9.48 12.11 12.41
N ASN A 60 10.54 12.92 12.41
CA ASN A 60 10.50 14.27 12.97
C ASN A 60 10.36 15.33 11.86
N THR A 61 9.82 16.49 12.22
CA THR A 61 9.77 17.62 11.27
C THR A 61 11.19 18.06 10.90
N GLY A 62 11.46 18.17 9.60
CA GLY A 62 12.78 18.54 9.08
C GLY A 62 13.77 17.38 8.97
N GLU A 63 13.39 16.17 9.36
CA GLU A 63 14.22 14.98 9.20
C GLU A 63 14.49 14.69 7.72
N LYS A 64 15.76 14.38 7.41
CA LYS A 64 16.18 13.98 6.07
C LYS A 64 15.91 12.49 5.88
N LEU A 65 14.77 12.20 5.27
CA LEU A 65 14.42 10.84 4.88
C LEU A 65 15.33 10.41 3.73
N MET A 66 16.14 9.41 3.98
CA MET A 66 17.11 8.84 3.04
C MET A 66 16.65 7.44 2.62
N PHE A 67 17.42 6.77 1.75
CA PHE A 67 17.13 5.42 1.26
C PHE A 67 16.69 4.43 2.36
N ARG A 68 17.27 4.52 3.56
CA ARG A 68 16.91 3.67 4.72
C ARG A 68 15.42 3.76 5.08
N TYR A 69 14.81 4.94 4.99
CA TYR A 69 13.39 5.12 5.27
C TYR A 69 12.54 4.36 4.25
N SER A 70 12.82 4.57 2.96
CA SER A 70 12.13 3.87 1.88
C SER A 70 12.29 2.35 2.00
N TYR A 71 13.50 1.87 2.27
CA TYR A 71 13.76 0.44 2.47
C TYR A 71 12.96 -0.15 3.64
N LEU A 72 12.88 0.56 4.77
CA LEU A 72 12.13 0.11 5.94
C LEU A 72 10.63 0.01 5.66
N TRP A 73 10.07 0.98 4.95
CA TRP A 73 8.63 1.09 4.72
C TRP A 73 8.15 0.44 3.42
N TRP A 74 9.06 0.04 2.53
CA TRP A 74 8.72 -0.60 1.27
C TRP A 74 7.77 -1.79 1.39
N PRO A 75 7.94 -2.72 2.36
CA PRO A 75 6.98 -3.81 2.53
C PRO A 75 5.55 -3.33 2.83
N THR A 76 5.40 -2.16 3.48
CA THR A 76 4.08 -1.56 3.71
C THR A 76 3.51 -1.01 2.41
N VAL A 77 4.33 -0.41 1.54
CA VAL A 77 3.88 0.03 0.20
C VAL A 77 3.39 -1.16 -0.62
N GLU A 78 4.15 -2.26 -0.67
CA GLU A 78 3.76 -3.49 -1.37
C GLU A 78 2.43 -4.04 -0.82
N ASP A 79 2.27 -4.11 0.51
CA ASP A 79 1.02 -4.55 1.16
C ASP A 79 -0.18 -3.65 0.79
N ARG A 80 -0.01 -2.32 0.80
CA ARG A 80 -1.10 -1.40 0.44
C ARG A 80 -1.50 -1.49 -1.02
N LEU A 81 -0.53 -1.63 -1.93
CA LEU A 81 -0.80 -1.81 -3.36
C LEU A 81 -1.55 -3.13 -3.61
N GLN A 82 -1.10 -4.22 -2.99
CA GLN A 82 -1.73 -5.54 -3.10
C GLN A 82 -3.18 -5.52 -2.59
N LYS A 83 -3.40 -5.00 -1.38
CA LYS A 83 -4.73 -4.87 -0.78
C LYS A 83 -5.64 -3.97 -1.61
N GLY A 84 -5.11 -2.84 -2.09
CA GLY A 84 -5.84 -1.89 -2.92
C GLY A 84 -6.37 -2.53 -4.20
N GLY A 85 -5.54 -3.27 -4.94
CA GLY A 85 -5.95 -3.97 -6.15
C GLY A 85 -7.02 -5.04 -5.88
N VAL A 86 -6.85 -5.84 -4.82
CA VAL A 86 -7.78 -6.91 -4.44
C VAL A 86 -9.15 -6.37 -4.00
N ARG A 87 -9.16 -5.28 -3.22
CA ARG A 87 -10.37 -4.63 -2.74
C ARG A 87 -11.09 -3.86 -3.84
N LEU A 88 -10.35 -3.22 -4.75
CA LEU A 88 -10.92 -2.63 -5.96
C LEU A 88 -11.65 -3.68 -6.80
N ALA A 89 -11.04 -4.86 -7.00
CA ALA A 89 -11.68 -5.96 -7.70
C ALA A 89 -12.98 -6.41 -7.01
N LYS A 90 -13.02 -6.47 -5.67
CA LYS A 90 -14.26 -6.74 -4.92
C LYS A 90 -15.34 -5.70 -5.22
N VAL A 91 -15.03 -4.42 -5.07
CA VAL A 91 -16.00 -3.33 -5.27
C VAL A 91 -16.55 -3.34 -6.70
N LEU A 92 -15.68 -3.52 -7.70
CA LEU A 92 -16.11 -3.62 -9.10
C LEU A 92 -17.02 -4.84 -9.32
N ASN A 93 -16.66 -5.99 -8.74
CA ASN A 93 -17.47 -7.19 -8.85
C ASN A 93 -18.85 -7.04 -8.16
N GLU A 94 -18.94 -6.33 -7.04
CA GLU A 94 -20.22 -6.06 -6.36
C GLU A 94 -21.10 -5.09 -7.14
N LEU A 95 -20.51 -4.19 -7.95
CA LEU A 95 -21.24 -3.21 -8.74
C LEU A 95 -21.75 -3.75 -10.09
N PHE A 96 -21.07 -4.74 -10.66
CA PHE A 96 -21.30 -5.17 -12.04
C PHE A 96 -21.69 -6.66 -12.22
N ASN A 97 -21.76 -7.44 -11.15
CA ASN A 97 -22.29 -8.82 -11.17
C ASN A 97 -23.61 -8.92 -10.40
#